data_AF-A0A8T1RXG5-F1
#
_entry.id   AF-A0A8T1RXG5-F1
#
_cell.length_a   1.000
_cell.length_b   1.000
_cell.length_c   1.000
_cell.angle_alpha   90.00
_cell.angle_beta   90.00
_cell.angle_gamma   90.00
#
_symmetry.space_group_name_H-M   'P 1'
#
loop_
_entity.id
_entity.type
_entity.pdbx_description
1 polymer ?
#
loop_
_entity_poly.entity_id
_entity_poly.type
_entity_poly.pdbx_seq_one_letter_code
_entity_poly.pdbx_strand_id
1 'polypeptide(L)'
;MKVDRTKLKKTPTEAPADCRALIDKLKVCNDEQLLLELQQIKTWNIGKCELYHWVDLLDRFDGILAEAGQTVENMLWMLVCDRPEREQLKALLLAVLNFTALLIEYSFSRHLYSSIE
;
A
#
# COMPACT_ATOMS: atom_id res chain seq x y z
N MET A 1 -7.03 3.25 2.98
CA MET A 1 -6.98 3.66 4.40
C MET A 1 -6.95 5.17 4.48
N LYS A 2 -7.93 5.82 5.13
CA LYS A 2 -7.98 7.29 5.14
C LYS A 2 -7.17 7.88 6.30
N VAL A 3 -6.23 8.78 5.98
CA VAL A 3 -5.46 9.55 6.98
C VAL A 3 -6.10 10.90 7.21
N ASP A 4 -6.38 11.19 8.47
CA ASP A 4 -6.83 12.51 8.89
C ASP A 4 -5.63 13.44 9.03
N ARG A 5 -5.31 14.14 7.92
CA ARG A 5 -4.20 15.10 7.84
C ARG A 5 -4.36 16.30 8.80
N THR A 6 -5.53 16.45 9.44
CA THR A 6 -5.84 17.52 10.40
C THR A 6 -5.35 17.22 11.82
N LYS A 7 -5.07 15.95 12.16
CA LYS A 7 -4.54 15.53 13.47
C LYS A 7 -3.01 15.74 13.61
N LEU A 8 -2.37 16.32 12.58
CA LEU A 8 -0.92 16.57 12.43
C LEU A 8 -0.37 17.70 13.33
N LYS A 9 -0.59 17.68 14.64
CA LYS A 9 -0.02 18.69 15.56
C LYS A 9 1.40 18.39 16.07
N LYS A 10 2.03 17.28 15.67
CA LYS A 10 3.42 16.96 16.03
C LYS A 10 4.27 16.96 14.76
N THR A 11 5.40 17.66 14.80
CA THR A 11 6.41 17.67 13.73
C THR A 11 6.71 16.22 13.35
N PRO A 12 6.46 15.78 12.11
CA PRO A 12 6.73 14.40 11.72
C PRO A 12 8.23 14.15 11.89
N THR A 13 8.55 13.05 12.56
CA THR A 13 9.94 12.61 12.70
C THR A 13 10.49 12.35 11.30
N GLU A 14 11.76 12.62 11.03
CA GLU A 14 12.30 12.21 9.74
C GLU A 14 12.26 10.69 9.59
N ALA A 15 11.78 10.21 8.44
CA ALA A 15 11.80 8.79 8.10
C ALA A 15 13.25 8.27 8.11
N PRO A 16 13.53 7.05 8.62
CA PRO A 16 14.87 6.45 8.49
C PRO A 16 15.37 6.45 7.04
N ALA A 17 16.68 6.55 6.82
CA ALA A 17 17.25 6.62 5.47
C ALA A 17 16.81 5.45 4.57
N ASP A 18 16.83 4.22 5.11
CA ASP A 18 16.38 3.03 4.39
C ASP A 18 14.87 3.03 4.10
N CYS A 19 14.06 3.61 5.01
CA CYS A 19 12.63 3.81 4.75
C CYS A 19 12.42 4.77 3.58
N ARG A 20 13.10 5.92 3.58
CA ARG A 20 13.00 6.91 2.50
C ARG A 20 13.43 6.32 1.16
N ALA A 21 14.57 5.65 1.13
CA ALA A 21 15.08 5.00 -0.07
C ALA A 21 14.07 4.00 -0.66
N LEU A 22 13.43 3.20 0.19
CA LEU A 22 12.39 2.26 -0.26
C LEU A 22 11.14 2.99 -0.74
N ILE A 23 10.65 4.00 -0.01
CA ILE A 23 9.49 4.81 -0.40
C ILE A 23 9.74 5.45 -1.78
N ASP A 24 10.88 6.11 -1.96
CA ASP A 24 11.22 6.81 -3.19
C ASP A 24 11.34 5.83 -4.36
N LYS A 25 11.94 4.65 -4.14
CA LYS A 25 12.01 3.58 -5.14
C LYS A 25 10.62 3.13 -5.58
N LEU A 26 9.72 2.83 -4.64
CA LEU A 26 8.38 2.31 -4.96
C LEU A 26 7.48 3.38 -5.59
N LYS A 27 7.63 4.66 -5.20
CA LYS A 27 6.85 5.77 -5.75
C LYS A 27 7.06 5.96 -7.26
N VAL A 28 8.27 5.76 -7.76
CA VAL A 28 8.59 5.98 -9.19
C VAL A 28 8.31 4.75 -10.06
N CYS A 29 8.04 3.59 -9.47
CA CYS A 29 7.74 2.37 -10.21
C CYS A 29 6.40 2.48 -10.94
N ASN A 30 6.32 2.05 -12.20
CA ASN A 30 5.02 1.71 -12.81
C ASN A 30 4.46 0.42 -12.18
N ASP A 31 3.28 -0.04 -12.61
CA ASP A 31 2.59 -1.17 -11.98
C ASP A 31 3.34 -2.52 -12.14
N GLU A 32 3.99 -2.74 -13.28
CA GLU A 32 4.80 -3.95 -13.49
C GLU A 32 6.07 -3.94 -12.63
N GLN A 33 6.77 -2.80 -12.59
CA GLN A 33 7.95 -2.63 -11.73
C GLN A 33 7.57 -2.73 -10.26
N LEU A 34 6.45 -2.13 -9.86
CA LEU A 34 5.95 -2.16 -8.50
C LEU A 34 5.65 -3.60 -8.09
N LEU A 35 4.99 -4.40 -8.94
CA LEU A 35 4.77 -5.82 -8.69
C LEU A 35 6.08 -6.56 -8.41
N LEU A 36 7.07 -6.41 -9.29
CA LEU A 36 8.36 -7.10 -9.17
C LEU A 36 9.12 -6.69 -7.89
N GLU A 37 9.06 -5.42 -7.52
CA GLU A 37 9.69 -4.90 -6.31
C GLU A 37 8.99 -5.41 -5.05
N LEU A 38 7.66 -5.34 -5.00
CA LEU A 38 6.88 -5.80 -3.84
C LEU A 38 7.02 -7.32 -3.62
N GLN A 39 7.10 -8.13 -4.68
CA GLN A 39 7.29 -9.58 -4.56
C GLN A 39 8.65 -9.98 -3.97
N GLN A 40 9.66 -9.12 -4.08
CA GLN A 40 10.98 -9.35 -3.48
C GLN A 40 10.99 -9.09 -1.96
N ILE A 41 10.02 -8.31 -1.45
CA ILE A 41 9.93 -7.94 -0.04
C ILE A 41 9.10 -9.00 0.70
N LYS A 42 9.77 -10.05 1.17
CA LYS A 42 9.14 -11.13 1.97
C LYS A 42 9.21 -10.92 3.47
N THR A 43 10.16 -10.10 3.93
CA THR A 43 10.39 -9.80 5.34
C THR A 43 10.65 -8.31 5.51
N TRP A 44 10.28 -7.78 6.67
CA TRP A 44 10.56 -6.39 6.99
C TRP A 44 11.96 -6.25 7.61
N ASN A 45 12.91 -5.75 6.82
CA ASN A 45 14.31 -5.63 7.25
C ASN A 45 14.69 -4.17 7.61
N ILE A 46 13.73 -3.26 7.60
CA ILE A 46 13.95 -1.86 7.97
C ILE A 46 13.54 -1.68 9.45
N GLY A 47 14.17 -0.77 10.16
CA GLY A 47 13.71 -0.39 11.51
C GLY A 47 12.23 0.03 11.52
N LYS A 48 11.62 0.08 12.71
CA LYS A 48 10.23 0.54 12.87
C LYS A 48 10.06 1.91 12.19
N CYS A 49 9.02 2.03 11.38
CA CYS A 49 8.75 3.23 10.59
C CYS A 49 7.43 3.89 10.98
N GLU A 50 7.31 5.19 10.79
CA GLU A 50 6.05 5.88 11.00
C GLU A 50 5.17 5.68 9.76
N LEU A 51 3.96 5.15 9.94
CA LEU A 51 3.06 4.86 8.83
C LEU A 51 2.73 6.11 8.01
N TYR A 52 2.81 7.30 8.63
CA TYR A 52 2.62 8.59 7.96
C TYR A 52 3.54 8.81 6.74
N HIS A 53 4.78 8.30 6.76
CA HIS A 53 5.69 8.47 5.62
C HIS A 53 5.26 7.74 4.36
N TRP A 54 4.35 6.78 4.50
CA TRP A 54 3.89 5.90 3.44
C TRP A 54 2.58 6.37 2.82
N VAL A 55 1.99 7.48 3.29
CA VAL A 55 0.65 7.95 2.88
C VAL A 55 0.48 8.01 1.37
N ASP A 56 1.39 8.65 0.65
CA ASP A 56 1.25 8.76 -0.82
C ASP A 56 1.28 7.39 -1.51
N LEU A 57 2.05 6.43 -0.97
CA LEU A 57 2.11 5.08 -1.51
C LEU A 57 0.84 4.29 -1.14
N LEU A 58 0.33 4.48 0.07
CA LEU A 58 -0.94 3.90 0.53
C LEU A 58 -2.13 4.46 -0.26
N ASP A 59 -2.13 5.75 -0.61
CA ASP A 59 -3.15 6.37 -1.47
C ASP A 59 -3.12 5.75 -2.88
N ARG A 60 -1.92 5.46 -3.42
CA ARG A 60 -1.78 4.72 -4.68
C ARG A 60 -2.30 3.28 -4.56
N PHE A 61 -1.99 2.60 -3.45
CA PHE A 61 -2.49 1.25 -3.20
C PHE A 61 -4.01 1.22 -3.10
N ASP A 62 -4.64 2.20 -2.45
CA ASP A 62 -6.09 2.35 -2.41
C ASP A 62 -6.69 2.43 -3.83
N GLY A 63 -6.01 3.11 -4.76
CA GLY A 63 -6.41 3.13 -6.18
C GLY A 63 -6.38 1.75 -6.84
N ILE A 64 -5.32 0.96 -6.59
CA ILE A 64 -5.20 -0.42 -7.09
C ILE A 64 -6.29 -1.32 -6.50
N LEU A 65 -6.54 -1.22 -5.19
CA LEU A 65 -7.62 -1.95 -4.52
C LEU A 65 -8.99 -1.56 -5.10
N ALA A 66 -9.21 -0.27 -5.36
CA ALA A 66 -10.45 0.23 -5.93
C ALA A 66 -10.68 -0.24 -7.38
N GLU A 67 -9.63 -0.34 -8.21
CA GLU A 67 -9.75 -0.92 -9.55
C GLU A 67 -10.04 -2.42 -9.46
N ALA A 68 -9.26 -3.15 -8.67
CA ALA A 68 -9.34 -4.59 -8.59
C ALA A 68 -10.64 -5.09 -7.95
N GLY A 69 -11.14 -4.36 -6.95
CA GLY A 69 -12.34 -4.68 -6.18
C GLY A 69 -13.66 -4.18 -6.80
N GLN A 70 -13.63 -3.57 -7.98
CA GLN A 70 -14.86 -3.26 -8.71
C GLN A 70 -15.59 -4.53 -9.11
N THR A 71 -16.92 -4.48 -9.14
CA THR A 71 -17.72 -5.56 -9.71
C THR A 71 -17.74 -5.47 -11.22
N VAL A 72 -17.82 -6.64 -11.86
CA VAL A 72 -17.98 -6.73 -13.30
C VAL A 72 -19.39 -6.29 -13.70
N GLU A 73 -19.49 -5.36 -14.65
CA GLU A 73 -20.77 -4.97 -15.26
C GLU A 73 -21.49 -6.21 -15.82
N ASN A 74 -22.76 -6.39 -15.46
CA ASN A 74 -23.58 -7.58 -15.76
C ASN A 74 -23.17 -8.89 -15.07
N MET A 75 -22.13 -8.91 -14.22
CA MET A 75 -21.80 -10.03 -13.33
C MET A 75 -21.38 -9.52 -11.94
N LEU A 76 -22.34 -8.99 -11.18
CA LEU A 76 -22.10 -8.33 -9.89
C LEU A 76 -21.43 -9.21 -8.81
N TRP A 77 -21.42 -10.53 -8.99
CA TRP A 77 -20.76 -11.47 -8.08
C TRP A 77 -19.26 -11.64 -8.34
N MET A 78 -18.76 -11.18 -9.50
CA MET A 78 -17.38 -11.30 -9.91
C MET A 78 -16.67 -9.96 -9.76
N LEU A 79 -15.46 -9.99 -9.19
CA LEU A 79 -14.59 -8.81 -9.14
C LEU A 79 -13.79 -8.67 -10.43
N VAL A 80 -13.43 -7.44 -10.79
CA VAL A 80 -12.62 -7.14 -11.98
C VAL A 80 -11.31 -7.94 -11.98
N CYS A 81 -10.65 -8.09 -10.82
CA CYS A 81 -9.41 -8.87 -10.72
C CYS A 81 -9.59 -10.37 -10.92
N ASP A 82 -10.80 -10.91 -10.83
CA ASP A 82 -11.06 -12.35 -11.03
C ASP A 82 -11.20 -12.74 -12.50
N ARG A 83 -11.24 -11.75 -13.42
CA ARG A 83 -11.23 -12.01 -14.85
C ARG A 83 -9.87 -12.59 -15.29
N PRO A 84 -9.85 -13.61 -16.16
CA PRO A 84 -8.60 -14.19 -16.67
C PRO A 84 -7.68 -13.16 -17.35
N GLU A 85 -8.24 -12.14 -18.00
CA GLU A 85 -7.46 -11.10 -18.67
C GLU A 85 -6.81 -10.11 -17.69
N ARG A 86 -7.15 -10.19 -16.40
CA ARG A 86 -6.68 -9.32 -15.32
C ARG A 86 -5.70 -10.00 -14.36
N GLU A 87 -5.06 -11.10 -14.77
CA GLU A 87 -4.07 -11.82 -13.95
C GLU A 87 -2.96 -10.91 -13.40
N GLN A 88 -2.45 -9.99 -14.21
CA GLN A 88 -1.42 -9.03 -13.79
C GLN A 88 -1.91 -8.12 -12.65
N LEU A 89 -3.14 -7.61 -12.76
CA LEU A 89 -3.78 -6.78 -11.73
C LEU A 89 -4.00 -7.60 -10.45
N LYS A 90 -4.41 -8.87 -10.57
CA LYS A 90 -4.57 -9.78 -9.43
C LYS A 90 -3.24 -10.02 -8.72
N ALA A 91 -2.16 -10.24 -9.47
CA ALA A 91 -0.83 -10.42 -8.90
C ALA A 91 -0.35 -9.16 -8.16
N LEU A 92 -0.56 -7.98 -8.75
CA LEU A 92 -0.25 -6.69 -8.12
C LEU A 92 -1.07 -6.46 -6.85
N LEU A 93 -2.38 -6.73 -6.89
CA LEU A 93 -3.26 -6.64 -5.72
C LEU A 93 -2.72 -7.49 -4.57
N LEU A 94 -2.38 -8.75 -4.82
CA LEU A 94 -1.85 -9.65 -3.79
C LEU A 94 -0.51 -9.14 -3.23
N ALA A 95 0.39 -8.64 -4.08
CA ALA A 95 1.66 -8.07 -3.64
C ALA A 95 1.46 -6.81 -2.78
N VAL A 96 0.54 -5.93 -3.18
CA VAL A 96 0.15 -4.74 -2.41
C VAL A 96 -0.43 -5.11 -1.04
N LEU A 97 -1.32 -6.10 -0.99
CA LEU A 97 -1.92 -6.56 0.27
C LEU A 97 -0.86 -7.16 1.21
N ASN A 98 0.03 -8.01 0.69
CA ASN A 98 1.12 -8.60 1.47
C ASN A 98 2.08 -7.54 2.02
N PHE A 99 2.50 -6.59 1.18
CA PHE A 99 3.36 -5.50 1.61
C PHE A 99 2.67 -4.60 2.64
N THR A 100 1.40 -4.26 2.42
CA THR A 100 0.63 -3.42 3.35
C THR A 100 0.48 -4.09 4.71
N ALA A 101 0.27 -5.41 4.75
CA ALA A 101 0.24 -6.17 5.99
C ALA A 101 1.58 -6.09 6.75
N LEU A 102 2.71 -6.29 6.06
CA LEU A 102 4.06 -6.13 6.64
C LEU A 102 4.27 -4.70 7.15
N LEU A 103 3.97 -3.70 6.32
CA LEU A 103 4.14 -2.30 6.69
C LEU A 103 3.32 -1.94 7.94
N ILE A 104 2.07 -2.38 8.01
CA ILE A 104 1.22 -2.16 9.19
C ILE A 104 1.85 -2.83 10.42
N GLU A 105 2.25 -4.10 10.33
CA GLU A 105 2.85 -4.85 11.44
C GLU A 105 4.09 -4.16 12.02
N TYR A 106 4.95 -3.59 11.17
CA TYR A 106 6.21 -2.97 11.56
C TYR A 106 6.15 -1.43 11.68
N SER A 107 4.95 -0.84 11.58
CA SER A 107 4.75 0.61 11.77
C SER A 107 4.20 0.98 13.14
N PHE A 108 4.48 2.22 13.55
CA PHE A 108 3.91 2.86 14.74
C PHE A 108 2.99 4.04 14.37
N SER A 109 2.40 4.69 15.37
CA SER A 109 1.42 5.79 15.20
C SER A 109 0.14 5.41 14.43
N ARG A 110 -0.27 4.14 14.49
CA ARG A 110 -1.45 3.61 13.77
C ARG A 110 -2.77 4.30 14.14
N HIS A 111 -2.85 4.88 15.34
CA HIS A 111 -4.00 5.67 15.83
C HIS A 111 -4.28 6.95 15.03
N LEU A 112 -3.38 7.34 14.11
CA LEU A 112 -3.62 8.45 13.19
C LEU A 112 -4.52 8.05 12.00
N TYR A 113 -4.84 6.76 11.84
CA TYR A 113 -5.65 6.25 10.76
C TYR A 113 -7.07 5.97 11.25
N SER A 114 -8.07 6.58 10.60
CA SER A 114 -9.48 6.47 11.00
C SER A 114 -10.12 5.10 10.68
N SER A 115 -9.35 4.17 10.13
CA SER A 115 -9.78 2.83 9.71
C SER A 115 -9.40 1.73 10.72
N ILE A 116 -8.85 2.10 11.88
CA ILE A 116 -8.42 1.18 12.96
C ILE A 116 -9.35 1.23 14.19
N GLU A 117 -10.38 2.09 14.17
CA GLU A 117 -11.50 2.03 15.12
C GLU A 117 -12.64 1.15 14.60
#